data_AF-A0A0W8G1T1-F1
#
_entry.id   AF-A0A0W8G1T1-F1
#
_cell.length_a   1.000
_cell.length_b   1.000
_cell.length_c   1.000
_cell.angle_alpha   90.00
_cell.angle_beta   90.00
_cell.angle_gamma   90.00
#
_symmetry.space_group_name_H-M   'P 1'
#
loop_
_entity.id
_entity.type
_entity.pdbx_description
1 polymer ?
#
loop_
_entity_poly.entity_id
_entity_poly.type
_entity_poly.pdbx_seq_one_letter_code
_entity_poly.pdbx_strand_id
1 'polypeptide(L)'
;MNFIDHKSYDSKEIQSIRKAFYDTNSYSVITTQKDAVKLNTFSNEFDDIDIYYLKIELEIEEENEISEMLNNMFEKKKSIKSKEDY
;
A
#
# COMPACT_ATOMS: atom_id res chain seq x y z
N MET A 1 -11.77 -8.00 -13.25
CA MET A 1 -11.30 -6.63 -13.54
C MET A 1 -9.83 -6.62 -13.16
N ASN A 2 -8.92 -6.45 -14.11
CA ASN A 2 -7.48 -6.55 -13.83
C ASN A 2 -6.84 -5.20 -14.11
N PHE A 3 -6.30 -4.57 -13.06
CA PHE A 3 -5.52 -3.34 -13.18
C PHE A 3 -4.04 -3.69 -13.29
N ILE A 4 -3.31 -2.94 -14.11
CA ILE A 4 -1.85 -3.11 -14.23
C ILE A 4 -1.17 -2.71 -12.92
N ASP A 5 0.02 -3.25 -12.66
CA ASP A 5 0.81 -2.78 -11.53
C ASP A 5 1.12 -1.28 -11.67
N HIS A 6 1.25 -0.59 -10.54
CA HIS A 6 1.41 0.87 -10.47
C HIS A 6 0.28 1.68 -11.12
N LYS A 7 -0.92 1.11 -11.29
CA LYS A 7 -2.08 1.87 -11.75
C LYS A 7 -2.32 3.08 -10.85
N SER A 8 -2.33 4.27 -11.44
CA SER A 8 -2.93 5.46 -10.85
C SER A 8 -4.43 5.33 -11.04
N TYR A 9 -5.18 5.41 -9.95
CA TYR A 9 -6.63 5.49 -10.03
C TYR A 9 -7.01 6.93 -10.35
N ASP A 10 -7.64 7.12 -11.51
CA ASP A 10 -8.32 8.35 -11.88
C ASP A 10 -9.84 8.20 -11.67
N SER A 11 -10.57 9.30 -11.87
CA SER A 11 -12.03 9.31 -11.70
C SER A 11 -12.77 8.34 -12.62
N LYS A 12 -12.22 8.00 -13.80
CA LYS A 12 -12.82 7.02 -14.71
C LYS A 12 -12.67 5.61 -14.16
N GLU A 13 -11.53 5.27 -13.57
CA GLU A 13 -11.38 3.96 -12.92
C GLU A 13 -12.29 3.84 -11.69
N ILE A 14 -12.41 4.89 -10.88
CA ILE A 14 -13.33 4.90 -9.73
C ILE A 14 -14.78 4.66 -10.21
N GLN A 15 -15.22 5.40 -11.24
CA GLN A 15 -16.55 5.19 -11.82
C GLN A 15 -16.73 3.79 -12.40
N SER A 16 -15.69 3.21 -13.00
CA SER A 16 -15.75 1.84 -13.52
C SER A 16 -15.93 0.81 -12.41
N ILE A 17 -15.24 1.00 -11.27
CA ILE A 17 -15.38 0.13 -10.08
C ILE A 17 -16.80 0.27 -9.50
N ARG A 18 -17.29 1.50 -9.32
CA ARG A 18 -18.66 1.76 -8.84
C ARG A 18 -19.70 1.14 -9.77
N LYS A 19 -19.57 1.34 -11.08
CA LYS A 19 -20.45 0.75 -12.08
C LYS A 19 -20.45 -0.77 -11.98
N ALA A 20 -19.27 -1.40 -11.90
CA ALA A 20 -19.18 -2.85 -11.74
C ALA A 20 -19.87 -3.33 -10.47
N PHE A 21 -19.68 -2.66 -9.33
CA PHE A 21 -20.33 -2.98 -8.07
C PHE A 21 -21.87 -3.00 -8.18
N TYR A 22 -22.44 -1.95 -8.77
CA TYR A 22 -23.89 -1.83 -8.97
C TYR A 22 -24.42 -2.81 -10.03
N ASP A 23 -23.69 -2.99 -11.13
CA ASP A 23 -24.08 -3.90 -12.21
C ASP A 23 -24.09 -5.37 -11.74
N THR A 24 -23.19 -5.74 -10.82
CA THR A 24 -23.13 -7.10 -10.28
C THR A 24 -23.99 -7.31 -9.04
N ASN A 25 -24.70 -6.27 -8.57
CA ASN A 25 -25.45 -6.28 -7.32
C ASN A 25 -24.61 -6.82 -6.15
N SER A 26 -23.35 -6.39 -6.09
CA SER A 26 -22.40 -6.82 -5.07
C SER A 26 -22.71 -6.18 -3.72
N TYR A 27 -22.34 -6.88 -2.64
CA TYR A 27 -22.43 -6.34 -1.28
C TYR A 27 -21.18 -5.57 -0.88
N SER A 28 -20.01 -5.92 -1.44
CA SER A 28 -18.74 -5.28 -1.10
C SER A 28 -17.71 -5.42 -2.21
N VAL A 29 -16.68 -4.58 -2.19
CA VAL A 29 -15.48 -4.68 -3.04
C VAL A 29 -14.31 -5.23 -2.23
N ILE A 30 -13.64 -6.27 -2.74
CA ILE A 30 -12.43 -6.84 -2.13
C ILE A 30 -11.22 -6.43 -2.97
N THR A 31 -10.19 -5.91 -2.33
CA THR A 31 -8.96 -5.44 -2.99
C THR A 31 -7.70 -5.75 -2.18
N THR A 32 -6.53 -5.38 -2.70
CA THR A 32 -5.26 -5.51 -1.99
C THR A 32 -5.02 -4.30 -1.08
N GLN A 33 -4.21 -4.45 -0.03
CA GLN A 33 -3.86 -3.33 0.84
C GLN A 33 -3.20 -2.17 0.07
N LYS A 34 -2.38 -2.48 -0.95
CA LYS A 34 -1.73 -1.47 -1.82
C LYS A 34 -2.76 -0.63 -2.56
N ASP A 35 -3.80 -1.25 -3.11
CA ASP A 35 -4.84 -0.55 -3.84
C ASP A 35 -5.82 0.15 -2.91
N ALA A 36 -6.16 -0.44 -1.76
CA ALA A 36 -7.00 0.19 -0.75
C ALA A 36 -6.42 1.54 -0.28
N VAL A 37 -5.10 1.63 -0.07
CA VAL A 37 -4.43 2.90 0.27
C VAL A 37 -4.64 3.97 -0.81
N LYS A 38 -4.65 3.57 -2.09
CA LYS A 38 -4.91 4.49 -3.20
C LYS A 38 -6.38 4.85 -3.33
N LEU A 39 -7.29 3.90 -3.14
CA LEU A 39 -8.73 4.14 -3.20
C LEU A 39 -9.21 5.04 -2.06
N ASN A 40 -8.52 5.03 -0.91
CA ASN A 40 -8.84 5.89 0.22
C ASN A 40 -8.76 7.39 -0.09
N THR A 41 -8.03 7.81 -1.13
CA THR A 41 -8.04 9.22 -1.58
C THR A 41 -9.36 9.63 -2.22
N PHE A 42 -10.21 8.66 -2.56
CA PHE A 42 -11.53 8.81 -3.16
C PHE A 42 -12.63 8.33 -2.20
N SER A 43 -12.43 8.50 -0.89
CA SER A 43 -13.36 8.01 0.13
C SER A 43 -14.77 8.58 -0.05
N ASN A 44 -14.88 9.83 -0.50
CA ASN A 44 -16.17 10.48 -0.76
C ASN A 44 -16.94 9.78 -1.89
N GLU A 45 -16.23 9.31 -2.91
CA GLU A 45 -16.79 8.56 -4.03
C GLU A 45 -17.09 7.10 -3.69
N PHE A 46 -16.78 6.62 -2.49
CA PHE A 46 -17.07 5.26 -2.03
C PHE A 46 -17.88 5.23 -0.72
N ASP A 47 -18.47 6.35 -0.32
CA ASP A 47 -19.22 6.47 0.95
C ASP A 47 -20.43 5.50 1.04
N ASP A 48 -20.92 5.03 -0.11
CA ASP A 48 -22.02 4.09 -0.31
C ASP A 48 -21.56 2.65 -0.62
N ILE A 49 -20.25 2.36 -0.61
CA ILE A 49 -19.69 1.06 -0.98
C ILE A 49 -18.70 0.57 0.07
N ASP A 50 -18.97 -0.60 0.64
CA ASP A 50 -18.04 -1.26 1.55
C ASP A 50 -16.82 -1.82 0.79
N ILE A 51 -15.62 -1.30 1.11
CA ILE A 51 -14.34 -1.77 0.56
C ILE A 51 -13.52 -2.48 1.64
N TYR A 52 -13.14 -3.72 1.37
CA TYR A 52 -12.30 -4.53 2.26
C TYR A 52 -10.98 -4.92 1.59
N TYR A 53 -9.96 -5.14 2.41
CA TYR A 53 -8.70 -5.73 1.99
C TYR A 53 -8.22 -6.74 3.04
N LEU A 54 -7.45 -7.74 2.59
CA LEU A 54 -6.77 -8.65 3.49
C LEU A 54 -5.51 -7.97 4.02
N LYS A 55 -5.44 -7.78 5.34
CA LYS A 55 -4.22 -7.31 6.00
C LYS A 55 -3.24 -8.48 6.11
N ILE A 56 -2.04 -8.30 5.57
CA ILE A 56 -0.96 -9.29 5.67
C ILE A 56 0.08 -8.70 6.63
N GLU A 57 0.47 -9.48 7.62
CA GLU A 57 1.51 -9.10 8.58
C GLU A 57 2.81 -9.84 8.23
N LEU A 58 3.94 -9.19 8.51
CA LEU A 58 5.27 -9.74 8.30
C LEU A 58 5.83 -10.14 9.66
N GLU A 59 6.17 -11.41 9.81
CA GLU A 59 6.89 -11.94 10.96
C GLU A 59 8.35 -12.19 10.56
N ILE A 60 9.29 -11.66 11.36
CA ILE A 60 10.73 -11.82 11.14
C ILE A 60 11.26 -12.68 12.29
N GLU A 61 11.72 -13.89 11.97
CA GLU A 61 12.17 -14.87 12.99
C GLU A 61 13.31 -14.32 13.86
N GLU A 62 14.31 -13.69 13.25
CA GLU A 62 15.50 -13.14 13.91
C GLU A 62 15.47 -11.59 13.93
N GLU A 63 14.35 -11.01 14.35
CA GLU A 63 14.14 -9.55 14.33
C GLU A 63 15.27 -8.76 15.01
N ASN A 64 15.81 -9.28 16.12
CA ASN A 64 16.90 -8.63 16.87
C ASN A 64 18.20 -8.61 16.06
N GLU A 65 18.58 -9.72 15.42
CA GLU A 65 19.82 -9.81 14.65
C GLU A 65 19.76 -8.90 13.41
N ILE A 66 18.61 -8.89 12.72
CA ILE A 66 18.37 -7.99 11.60
C ILE A 66 18.43 -6.53 12.05
N SER A 67 17.85 -6.20 13.20
CA SER A 67 17.88 -4.85 13.76
C SER A 67 19.30 -4.40 14.10
N GLU A 68 20.11 -5.27 14.71
CA GLU A 68 21.52 -5.00 14.99
C GLU A 68 22.34 -4.82 13.70
N MET A 69 22.14 -5.68 12.70
CA MET A 69 22.79 -5.56 11.39
C MET A 69 22.46 -4.22 10.71
N LEU A 70 21.19 -3.82 10.72
CA LEU A 70 20.74 -2.55 10.15
C LEU A 70 21.36 -1.36 10.89
N ASN A 71 21.33 -1.36 12.23
CA ASN A 71 21.92 -0.29 13.05
C ASN A 71 23.43 -0.14 12.77
N ASN A 72 24.16 -1.25 12.70
CA ASN A 72 25.58 -1.25 12.38
C ASN A 72 25.86 -0.68 10.97
N MET A 73 25.01 -0.96 9.97
CA MET A 73 25.12 -0.35 8.64
C MET A 73 24.89 1.17 8.67
N PHE A 74 23.90 1.64 9.43
CA PHE A 74 23.60 3.07 9.54
C PHE A 74 24.73 3.85 10.24
N GLU A 75 25.29 3.31 11.32
CA GLU A 75 26.42 3.93 12.03
C GLU A 75 27.69 3.95 11.16
N LYS A 76 27.94 2.89 10.40
CA LYS A 76 29.04 2.86 9.43
C LYS A 76 28.89 3.92 8.34
N LYS A 77 27.67 4.15 7.82
CA LYS A 77 27.40 5.20 6.82
C LYS A 77 27.56 6.62 7.39
N LYS A 78 27.20 6.86 8.66
CA LYS A 78 27.46 8.14 9.36
C LYS A 78 28.95 8.44 9.46
N SER A 79 29.76 7.42 9.79
CA SER A 79 31.21 7.54 9.94
C SER A 79 31.96 7.84 8.62
N ILE A 80 31.35 7.47 7.49
CA ILE A 80 31.90 7.72 6.14
C ILE A 80 31.55 9.15 5.71
N LYS A 81 30.32 9.61 5.95
CA LYS A 81 29.89 10.96 5.60
C LYS A 81 30.69 12.05 6.36
N SER A 82 31.03 11.81 7.62
CA SER A 82 31.86 12.73 8.41
C SER A 82 33.34 12.80 7.98
N LYS A 83 33.80 11.90 7.08
CA LYS A 83 35.17 11.90 6.55
C LYS A 83 35.28 12.52 5.16
N GLU A 84 34.16 12.77 4.48
CA GLU A 84 34.12 13.42 3.17
C GLU A 84 33.94 14.95 3.26
N ASP A 85 33.64 15.48 4.45
CA ASP A 85 33.43 16.91 4.73
C ASP A 85 34.71 17.67 5.17
N TYR A 86 35.91 17.10 4.93
CA TYR A 86 37.21 17.74 5.22
C TYR A 86 38.12 17.78 3.98
#